data_AF-A0A553BX44-F1
#
_entry.id   AF-A0A553BX44-F1
#
_cell.length_a   1.000
_cell.length_b   1.000
_cell.length_c   1.000
_cell.angle_alpha   90.00
_cell.angle_beta   90.00
_cell.angle_gamma   90.00
#
_symmetry.space_group_name_H-M   'P 1'
#
loop_
_entity.id
_entity.type
_entity.pdbx_description
1 polymer ?
#
loop_
_entity_poly.entity_id
_entity_poly.type
_entity_poly.pdbx_seq_one_letter_code
_entity_poly.pdbx_strand_id
1 'polypeptide(L)'
;MKIINNMDKLGTVGLFTTALFSPCCFPLFAFGASTFGLGSFELFGGWTMWIFLFMVLISIIGLIISYQKHRNVFPLLIAIPSVVLIYYEYYFNSNTYFIYIGMFGLLLATGINYYRNKLYGTCDTCVIYNGNSVELKSTLTCPNCGCKKDERMPADACQFFYECENCKTVLKPKQGDCCVYCSYGTVKCPPIQAGDKCC
;
A
#
# COMPACT_ATOMS: atom_id res chain seq x y z
N MET A 1 14.22 -2.80 2.39
CA MET A 1 14.30 -3.03 0.93
C MET A 1 14.32 -4.51 0.52
N LYS A 2 14.82 -5.47 1.34
CA LYS A 2 14.93 -6.90 0.96
C LYS A 2 13.64 -7.73 0.95
N ILE A 3 12.58 -7.25 1.61
CA ILE A 3 11.31 -8.02 1.78
C ILE A 3 10.39 -7.89 0.56
N ILE A 4 10.44 -6.75 -0.16
CA ILE A 4 9.55 -6.45 -1.30
C ILE A 4 9.80 -7.42 -2.46
N ASN A 5 11.07 -7.69 -2.79
CA ASN A 5 11.46 -8.61 -3.87
C ASN A 5 10.91 -10.04 -3.71
N ASN A 6 10.73 -10.51 -2.48
CA ASN A 6 10.23 -11.86 -2.24
C ASN A 6 8.71 -11.94 -2.37
N MET A 7 7.99 -10.85 -2.09
CA MET A 7 6.53 -10.80 -2.12
C MET A 7 6.00 -10.72 -3.56
N ASP A 8 6.67 -9.95 -4.43
CA ASP A 8 6.35 -9.87 -5.87
C ASP A 8 6.56 -11.22 -6.58
N LYS A 9 7.58 -11.98 -6.14
CA LYS A 9 7.87 -13.33 -6.63
C LYS A 9 6.78 -14.33 -6.23
N LEU A 10 6.28 -14.23 -4.99
CA LEU A 10 5.19 -15.06 -4.46
C LEU A 10 3.86 -14.74 -5.16
N GLY A 11 3.59 -13.46 -5.42
CA GLY A 11 2.41 -13.02 -6.17
C GLY A 11 2.42 -13.48 -7.63
N THR A 12 3.58 -13.41 -8.28
CA THR A 12 3.76 -13.89 -9.67
C THR A 12 3.54 -15.40 -9.76
N VAL A 13 4.18 -16.18 -8.86
CA VAL A 13 3.98 -17.63 -8.77
C VAL A 13 2.50 -17.96 -8.52
N GLY A 14 1.86 -17.22 -7.60
CA GLY A 14 0.44 -17.32 -7.31
C GLY A 14 -0.42 -17.17 -8.57
N LEU A 15 -0.21 -16.12 -9.36
CA LEU A 15 -0.97 -15.83 -10.59
C LEU A 15 -0.80 -16.92 -11.65
N PHE A 16 0.41 -17.46 -11.81
CA PHE A 16 0.67 -18.58 -12.70
C PHE A 16 0.01 -19.88 -12.22
N THR A 17 0.02 -20.15 -10.92
CA THR A 17 -0.73 -21.30 -10.37
C THR A 17 -2.23 -21.15 -10.58
N THR A 18 -2.84 -19.99 -10.31
CA THR A 18 -4.29 -19.81 -10.52
C THR A 18 -4.69 -19.96 -11.99
N ALA A 19 -3.85 -19.50 -12.93
CA ALA A 19 -4.09 -19.64 -14.37
C ALA A 19 -4.04 -21.11 -14.84
N LEU A 20 -3.18 -21.93 -14.24
CA LEU A 20 -3.09 -23.38 -14.49
C LEU A 20 -4.32 -24.13 -13.96
N PHE A 21 -4.90 -23.67 -12.86
CA PHE A 21 -5.96 -24.38 -12.14
C PHE A 21 -7.40 -23.91 -12.44
N SER A 22 -7.59 -22.80 -13.16
CA SER A 22 -8.92 -22.26 -13.50
C SER A 22 -9.11 -22.04 -15.02
N PRO A 23 -9.12 -23.11 -15.83
CA PRO A 23 -9.18 -23.02 -17.29
C PRO A 23 -10.43 -22.31 -17.82
N CYS A 24 -11.55 -22.32 -17.07
CA CYS A 24 -12.78 -21.64 -17.46
C CYS A 24 -12.68 -20.10 -17.51
N CYS A 25 -11.67 -19.50 -16.87
CA CYS A 25 -11.51 -18.04 -16.78
C CYS A 25 -10.38 -17.50 -17.69
N PHE A 26 -9.53 -18.38 -18.21
CA PHE A 26 -8.40 -18.03 -19.07
C PHE A 26 -8.36 -18.94 -20.31
N PRO A 27 -9.07 -18.57 -21.39
CA PRO A 27 -9.21 -19.39 -22.59
C PRO A 27 -7.86 -19.83 -23.19
N LEU A 28 -6.85 -18.96 -23.13
CA LEU A 28 -5.51 -19.24 -23.64
C LEU A 28 -4.82 -20.41 -22.92
N PHE A 29 -5.00 -20.51 -21.59
CA PHE A 29 -4.41 -21.57 -20.79
C PHE A 29 -5.26 -22.86 -20.82
N ALA A 30 -6.58 -22.76 -21.02
CA ALA A 30 -7.44 -23.91 -21.31
C ALA A 30 -7.07 -24.59 -22.64
N PHE A 31 -6.71 -23.82 -23.66
CA PHE A 31 -6.15 -24.34 -24.91
C PHE A 31 -4.84 -25.10 -24.67
N GLY A 32 -3.95 -24.60 -23.80
CA GLY A 32 -2.72 -25.30 -23.42
C GLY A 32 -2.96 -26.56 -22.57
N ALA A 33 -3.87 -26.53 -21.60
CA ALA A 33 -4.16 -27.70 -20.76
C ALA A 33 -4.88 -28.81 -21.55
N SER A 34 -5.70 -28.45 -22.53
CA SER A 34 -6.39 -29.41 -23.39
C SER A 34 -5.45 -30.12 -24.36
N THR A 35 -4.37 -29.48 -24.84
CA THR A 35 -3.34 -30.16 -25.67
C THR A 35 -2.55 -31.20 -24.88
N PHE A 36 -2.41 -31.05 -23.56
CA PHE A 36 -1.87 -32.06 -22.66
C PHE A 36 -2.91 -33.08 -22.16
N GLY A 37 -4.16 -33.03 -22.64
CA GLY A 37 -5.22 -33.96 -22.25
C GLY A 37 -5.83 -33.72 -20.87
N LEU A 38 -5.57 -32.56 -20.25
CA LEU A 38 -6.08 -32.18 -18.93
C LEU A 38 -7.39 -31.35 -19.02
N GLY A 39 -7.94 -31.17 -20.22
CA GLY A 39 -9.10 -30.29 -20.48
C GLY A 39 -10.42 -30.72 -19.83
N SER A 40 -10.50 -31.97 -19.35
CA SER A 40 -11.71 -32.59 -18.78
C SER A 40 -11.50 -33.10 -17.35
N PHE A 41 -10.36 -32.79 -16.71
CA PHE A 41 -10.19 -33.09 -15.30
C PHE A 41 -11.01 -32.08 -14.47
N GLU A 42 -12.08 -32.56 -13.83
CA GLU A 42 -12.61 -32.00 -12.58
C GLU A 42 -11.53 -32.15 -11.48
N LEU A 43 -10.35 -31.54 -11.68
CA LEU A 43 -9.15 -31.73 -10.84
C LEU A 43 -9.41 -31.35 -9.37
N PHE A 44 -10.50 -30.62 -9.15
CA PHE A 44 -11.06 -30.29 -7.88
C PHE A 44 -12.55 -30.67 -7.93
N GLY A 45 -12.91 -31.85 -7.41
CA GLY A 45 -14.31 -32.17 -7.12
C GLY A 45 -14.87 -31.27 -6.00
N GLY A 46 -15.55 -31.85 -5.01
CA GLY A 46 -16.12 -31.13 -3.85
C GLY A 46 -15.15 -30.25 -3.02
N TRP A 47 -13.84 -30.29 -3.31
CA TRP A 47 -12.79 -29.52 -2.65
C TRP A 47 -12.59 -28.10 -3.21
N THR A 48 -13.04 -27.80 -4.44
CA THR A 48 -12.93 -26.45 -5.06
C THR A 48 -13.39 -25.34 -4.13
N MET A 49 -14.54 -25.56 -3.51
CA MET A 49 -15.21 -24.56 -2.68
C MET A 49 -14.40 -24.22 -1.43
N TRP A 50 -13.80 -25.23 -0.79
CA TRP A 50 -12.93 -25.04 0.36
C TRP A 50 -11.67 -24.25 0.00
N ILE A 51 -11.09 -24.53 -1.17
CA ILE A 51 -9.92 -23.80 -1.68
C ILE A 51 -10.27 -22.34 -1.96
N PHE A 52 -11.42 -22.09 -2.60
CA PHE A 52 -11.89 -20.73 -2.88
C PHE A 52 -12.11 -19.92 -1.61
N LEU A 53 -12.81 -20.48 -0.60
CA LEU A 53 -13.00 -19.86 0.71
C LEU A 53 -11.67 -19.56 1.40
N PHE A 54 -10.69 -20.46 1.30
CA PHE A 54 -9.35 -20.24 1.85
C PHE A 54 -8.61 -19.07 1.19
N MET A 55 -8.69 -18.94 -0.14
CA MET A 55 -8.11 -17.79 -0.85
C MET A 55 -8.77 -16.46 -0.47
N VAL A 56 -10.10 -16.46 -0.29
CA VAL A 56 -10.84 -15.29 0.19
C VAL A 56 -10.39 -14.89 1.60
N LEU A 57 -10.16 -15.86 2.49
CA LEU A 57 -9.61 -15.62 3.83
C LEU A 57 -8.18 -15.05 3.78
N ILE A 58 -7.30 -15.59 2.94
CA ILE A 58 -5.95 -15.03 2.77
C ILE A 58 -6.03 -13.56 2.28
N SER A 59 -6.93 -13.28 1.33
CA SER A 59 -7.13 -11.93 0.80
C SER A 59 -7.56 -10.94 1.89
N ILE A 60 -8.53 -11.30 2.74
CA ILE A 60 -8.99 -10.41 3.81
C ILE A 60 -7.91 -10.20 4.87
N ILE A 61 -7.14 -11.24 5.23
CA ILE A 61 -5.99 -11.12 6.13
C ILE A 61 -4.95 -10.16 5.55
N GLY A 62 -4.65 -10.27 4.26
CA GLY A 62 -3.74 -9.36 3.57
C GLY A 62 -4.21 -7.90 3.61
N LEU A 63 -5.50 -7.66 3.42
CA LEU A 63 -6.10 -6.32 3.52
C LEU A 63 -6.10 -5.78 4.96
N ILE A 64 -6.30 -6.64 5.97
CA ILE A 64 -6.20 -6.27 7.39
C ILE A 64 -4.77 -5.86 7.75
N ILE A 65 -3.76 -6.63 7.31
CA ILE A 65 -2.34 -6.28 7.52
C ILE A 65 -2.03 -4.94 6.82
N SER A 66 -2.53 -4.73 5.60
CA SER A 66 -2.42 -3.45 4.88
C SER A 66 -3.04 -2.29 5.66
N TYR A 67 -4.21 -2.51 6.27
CA TYR A 67 -4.90 -1.53 7.11
C TYR A 67 -4.08 -1.15 8.35
N GLN A 68 -3.51 -2.13 9.05
CA GLN A 68 -2.68 -1.87 10.23
C GLN A 68 -1.47 -1.00 9.89
N LYS A 69 -0.89 -1.17 8.70
CA LYS A 69 0.28 -0.42 8.24
C LYS A 69 -0.06 1.01 7.79
N HIS A 70 -1.10 1.18 6.97
CA HIS A 70 -1.39 2.47 6.31
C HIS A 70 -2.62 3.20 6.86
N ARG A 71 -3.27 2.68 7.92
CA ARG A 71 -4.50 3.21 8.57
C ARG A 71 -5.65 3.57 7.62
N ASN A 72 -5.69 2.96 6.44
CA ASN A 72 -6.67 3.27 5.42
C ASN A 72 -7.88 2.32 5.44
N VAL A 73 -9.03 2.82 5.89
CA VAL A 73 -10.28 2.04 6.04
C VAL A 73 -11.00 1.69 4.74
N PHE A 74 -10.80 2.44 3.65
CA PHE A 74 -11.62 2.35 2.44
C PHE A 74 -11.62 0.96 1.76
N PRO A 75 -10.47 0.32 1.47
CA PRO A 75 -10.46 -1.01 0.84
C PRO A 75 -11.05 -2.08 1.77
N LEU A 76 -10.88 -1.94 3.09
CA LEU A 76 -11.44 -2.85 4.07
C LEU A 76 -12.97 -2.79 4.13
N LEU A 77 -13.53 -1.58 4.06
CA LEU A 77 -14.98 -1.34 4.03
C LEU A 77 -15.67 -1.95 2.81
N ILE A 78 -14.96 -2.11 1.69
CA ILE A 78 -15.47 -2.79 0.50
C ILE A 78 -15.30 -4.31 0.64
N ALA A 79 -14.15 -4.77 1.12
CA ALA A 79 -13.84 -6.19 1.18
C ALA A 79 -14.69 -6.98 2.18
N ILE A 80 -14.93 -6.45 3.39
CA ILE A 80 -15.72 -7.13 4.43
C ILE A 80 -17.14 -7.49 3.93
N PRO A 81 -17.96 -6.56 3.42
CA PRO A 81 -19.29 -6.90 2.93
C PRO A 81 -19.25 -7.84 1.72
N SER A 82 -18.22 -7.75 0.86
CA SER A 82 -18.04 -8.70 -0.24
C SER A 82 -17.80 -10.13 0.24
N VAL A 83 -16.97 -10.33 1.29
CA VAL A 83 -16.74 -11.67 1.87
C VAL A 83 -18.00 -12.21 2.55
N VAL A 84 -18.72 -11.37 3.30
CA VAL A 84 -19.97 -11.76 3.96
C VAL A 84 -21.00 -12.22 2.93
N LEU A 85 -21.12 -11.50 1.82
CA LEU A 85 -22.03 -11.84 0.72
C LEU A 85 -21.65 -13.17 0.07
N ILE A 86 -20.36 -13.42 -0.21
CA ILE A 86 -19.88 -14.71 -0.74
C ILE A 86 -20.24 -15.86 0.22
N TYR A 87 -19.96 -15.68 1.52
CA TYR A 87 -20.19 -16.71 2.53
C TYR A 87 -21.69 -17.03 2.72
N TYR A 88 -22.53 -15.98 2.76
CA TYR A 88 -23.97 -16.13 2.93
C TYR A 88 -24.61 -16.86 1.73
N GLU A 89 -24.30 -16.43 0.52
CA GLU A 89 -24.85 -17.02 -0.70
C GLU A 89 -24.40 -18.47 -0.88
N TYR A 90 -23.16 -18.78 -0.49
CA TYR A 90 -22.64 -20.14 -0.49
C TYR A 90 -23.42 -21.09 0.43
N TYR A 91 -23.77 -20.66 1.65
CA TYR A 91 -24.41 -21.55 2.62
C TYR A 91 -25.94 -21.61 2.50
N PHE A 92 -26.59 -20.50 2.11
CA PHE A 92 -28.05 -20.39 2.17
C PHE A 92 -28.77 -20.45 0.83
N ASN A 93 -28.22 -19.86 -0.25
CA ASN A 93 -29.06 -19.45 -1.39
C ASN A 93 -28.55 -19.95 -2.75
N SER A 94 -27.34 -20.54 -2.83
CA SER A 94 -26.74 -21.16 -4.01
C SER A 94 -26.82 -20.35 -5.32
N ASN A 95 -26.99 -19.02 -5.23
CA ASN A 95 -27.10 -18.14 -6.40
C ASN A 95 -25.70 -17.72 -6.87
N THR A 96 -25.26 -18.27 -7.98
CA THR A 96 -23.92 -18.02 -8.53
C THR A 96 -23.69 -16.53 -8.88
N TYR A 97 -24.76 -15.81 -9.26
CA TYR A 97 -24.67 -14.39 -9.65
C TYR A 97 -24.13 -13.49 -8.52
N PHE A 98 -24.61 -13.70 -7.29
CA PHE A 98 -24.17 -12.88 -6.16
C PHE A 98 -22.73 -13.19 -5.75
N ILE A 99 -22.28 -14.44 -5.88
CA ILE A 99 -20.88 -14.81 -5.64
C ILE A 99 -19.95 -14.00 -6.56
N TYR A 100 -20.30 -13.87 -7.85
CA TYR A 100 -19.51 -13.06 -8.79
C TYR A 100 -19.47 -11.58 -8.41
N ILE A 101 -20.58 -11.01 -7.92
CA ILE A 101 -20.61 -9.63 -7.41
C ILE A 101 -19.63 -9.48 -6.24
N GLY A 102 -19.64 -10.43 -5.30
CA GLY A 102 -18.70 -10.44 -4.18
C GLY A 102 -17.23 -10.52 -4.64
N MET A 103 -16.93 -11.38 -5.61
CA MET A 103 -15.58 -11.49 -6.18
C MET A 103 -15.12 -10.20 -6.86
N PHE A 104 -16.02 -9.54 -7.62
CA PHE A 104 -15.74 -8.26 -8.23
C PHE A 104 -15.47 -7.17 -7.17
N GLY A 105 -16.23 -7.18 -6.07
CA GLY A 105 -15.98 -6.30 -4.92
C GLY A 105 -14.61 -6.50 -4.28
N LEU A 106 -14.15 -7.75 -4.13
CA LEU A 106 -12.79 -8.05 -3.64
C LEU A 106 -11.69 -7.58 -4.61
N LEU A 107 -11.92 -7.72 -5.92
CA LEU A 107 -11.00 -7.23 -6.94
C LEU A 107 -10.90 -5.70 -6.87
N LEU A 108 -12.03 -4.99 -6.81
CA LEU A 108 -12.06 -3.54 -6.63
C LEU A 108 -11.37 -3.10 -5.34
N ALA A 109 -11.65 -3.75 -4.21
CA ALA A 109 -11.00 -3.47 -2.94
C ALA A 109 -9.47 -3.62 -3.04
N THR A 110 -9.01 -4.67 -3.72
CA THR A 110 -7.58 -4.94 -3.96
C THR A 110 -6.97 -3.90 -4.89
N GLY A 111 -7.67 -3.52 -5.97
CA GLY A 111 -7.24 -2.48 -6.90
C GLY A 111 -7.11 -1.11 -6.23
N ILE A 112 -8.07 -0.74 -5.37
CA ILE A 112 -8.01 0.48 -4.56
C ILE A 112 -6.85 0.39 -3.56
N ASN A 113 -6.66 -0.75 -2.89
CA ASN A 113 -5.52 -0.96 -1.99
C ASN A 113 -4.19 -0.83 -2.72
N TYR A 114 -4.06 -1.41 -3.92
CA TYR A 114 -2.87 -1.32 -4.77
C TYR A 114 -2.61 0.11 -5.24
N TYR A 115 -3.62 0.79 -5.80
CA TYR A 115 -3.48 2.16 -6.29
C TYR A 115 -3.11 3.13 -5.16
N ARG A 116 -3.72 2.95 -3.98
CA ARG A 116 -3.37 3.75 -2.80
C ARG A 116 -2.00 3.40 -2.26
N ASN A 117 -1.64 2.13 -2.17
CA ASN A 117 -0.29 1.75 -1.77
C ASN A 117 0.75 2.25 -2.77
N LYS A 118 0.42 2.37 -4.06
CA LYS A 118 1.29 3.00 -5.06
C LYS A 118 1.40 4.51 -4.87
N LEU A 119 0.30 5.20 -4.54
CA LEU A 119 0.27 6.64 -4.26
C LEU A 119 0.98 7.02 -2.95
N TYR A 120 0.86 6.20 -1.91
CA TYR A 120 1.41 6.46 -0.56
C TYR A 120 2.66 5.60 -0.26
N GLY A 121 3.23 4.95 -1.27
CA GLY A 121 4.11 3.79 -1.14
C GLY A 121 5.55 4.02 -0.73
N THR A 122 5.98 5.23 -0.37
CA THR A 122 7.41 5.50 -0.16
C THR A 122 7.80 6.29 1.08
N CYS A 123 6.89 6.72 1.95
CA CYS A 123 7.13 6.71 3.40
C CYS A 123 5.89 7.03 4.22
N ASP A 124 5.81 6.47 5.43
CA ASP A 124 4.72 6.69 6.38
C ASP A 124 4.61 8.18 6.82
N THR A 125 5.63 8.99 6.49
CA THR A 125 5.74 10.43 6.78
C THR A 125 5.80 11.32 5.54
N CYS A 126 5.59 10.75 4.35
CA CYS A 126 5.75 11.46 3.09
C CYS A 126 4.41 12.04 2.62
N VAL A 127 4.43 13.27 2.12
CA VAL A 127 3.28 13.89 1.45
C VAL A 127 3.61 14.12 -0.03
N ILE A 128 2.58 14.31 -0.85
CA ILE A 128 2.76 14.73 -2.24
C ILE A 128 2.81 16.27 -2.25
N TYR A 129 3.93 16.84 -2.67
CA TYR A 129 4.13 18.27 -2.89
C TYR A 129 4.40 18.51 -4.38
N ASN A 130 3.59 19.32 -5.06
CA ASN A 130 3.67 19.57 -6.51
C ASN A 130 3.81 18.31 -7.39
N GLY A 131 3.19 17.19 -6.98
CA GLY A 131 3.24 15.91 -7.72
C GLY A 131 4.45 15.02 -7.39
N ASN A 132 5.38 15.47 -6.54
CA ASN A 132 6.55 14.71 -6.11
C ASN A 132 6.41 14.23 -4.66
N SER A 133 6.94 13.04 -4.33
CA SER A 133 6.93 12.51 -2.97
C SER A 133 8.02 13.16 -2.11
N VAL A 134 7.64 13.81 -1.01
CA VAL A 134 8.57 14.51 -0.09
C VAL A 134 8.46 13.97 1.33
N GLU A 135 9.58 13.80 2.03
CA GLU A 135 9.66 13.34 3.42
C GLU A 135 9.59 14.52 4.39
N LEU A 136 8.59 14.52 5.30
CA LEU A 136 8.41 15.59 6.28
C LEU A 136 9.09 15.32 7.62
N LYS A 137 9.55 14.09 7.88
CA LYS A 137 10.23 13.77 9.13
C LYS A 137 11.69 14.17 9.01
N SER A 138 12.16 15.06 9.88
CA SER A 138 13.56 15.47 9.89
C SER A 138 14.04 15.63 11.33
N THR A 139 15.30 15.25 11.56
CA THR A 139 15.94 15.43 12.86
C THR A 139 16.67 16.76 12.85
N LEU A 140 16.18 17.74 13.61
CA LEU A 140 16.85 19.02 13.80
C LEU A 140 17.97 18.88 14.83
N THR A 141 19.18 19.29 14.46
CA THR A 141 20.34 19.32 15.36
C THR A 141 20.65 20.77 15.74
N CYS A 142 20.49 21.12 17.02
CA CYS A 142 20.78 22.48 17.44
C CYS A 142 22.30 22.71 17.57
N PRO A 143 22.86 23.77 16.94
CA PRO A 143 24.29 24.05 16.95
C PRO A 143 24.81 24.54 18.31
N ASN A 144 23.93 25.01 19.21
CA ASN A 144 24.32 25.58 20.50
C ASN A 144 24.43 24.52 21.61
N CYS A 145 23.51 23.54 21.66
CA CYS A 145 23.48 22.46 22.65
C CYS A 145 23.96 21.10 22.09
N GLY A 146 24.03 20.92 20.77
CA GLY A 146 24.24 19.63 20.12
C GLY A 146 23.05 18.66 20.20
N CYS A 147 21.93 19.09 20.78
CA CYS A 147 20.75 18.28 20.98
C CYS A 147 20.00 18.03 19.67
N LYS A 148 19.56 16.78 19.49
CA LYS A 148 18.86 16.29 18.30
C LYS A 148 17.40 16.04 18.63
N LYS A 149 16.49 16.56 17.81
CA LYS A 149 15.06 16.36 17.99
C LYS A 149 14.41 15.98 16.67
N ASP A 150 13.63 14.90 16.69
CA ASP A 150 12.80 14.49 15.57
C ASP A 150 11.56 15.38 15.51
N GLU A 151 11.41 16.13 14.41
CA GLU A 151 10.25 16.97 14.18
C GLU A 151 9.64 16.72 12.80
N ARG A 152 8.33 16.99 12.72
CA ARG A 152 7.59 16.94 11.47
C ARG A 152 7.56 18.34 10.87
N MET A 153 8.21 18.47 9.73
CA MET A 153 8.24 19.70 8.96
C MET A 153 6.86 20.05 8.41
N PRO A 154 6.42 21.33 8.47
CA PRO A 154 5.23 21.78 7.77
C PRO A 154 5.38 21.68 6.26
N ALA A 155 4.33 21.25 5.56
CA ALA A 155 4.30 21.13 4.10
C ALA A 155 3.73 22.38 3.40
N ASP A 156 3.04 23.22 4.19
CA ASP A 156 2.26 24.38 3.79
C ASP A 156 3.00 25.71 4.01
N ALA A 157 4.09 25.71 4.79
CA ALA A 157 4.87 26.91 5.07
C ALA A 157 6.35 26.60 5.38
N CYS A 158 7.22 27.59 5.15
CA CYS A 158 8.64 27.49 5.49
C CYS A 158 8.91 27.96 6.92
N GLN A 159 9.46 27.06 7.74
CA GLN A 159 9.86 27.36 9.12
C GLN A 159 11.18 28.15 9.14
N PHE A 160 11.10 29.47 9.29
CA PHE A 160 12.30 30.32 9.35
C PHE A 160 12.88 30.44 10.76
N PHE A 161 12.03 30.36 11.79
CA PHE A 161 12.43 30.44 13.19
C PHE A 161 12.11 29.13 13.90
N TYR A 162 13.06 28.63 14.68
CA TYR A 162 12.87 27.44 15.49
C TYR A 162 13.44 27.65 16.87
N GLU A 163 12.63 27.50 17.90
CA GLU A 163 13.08 27.56 19.28
C GLU A 163 13.51 26.16 19.73
N CYS A 164 14.78 26.02 20.12
CA CYS A 164 15.26 24.76 20.65
C CYS A 164 14.68 24.49 22.04
N GLU A 165 14.02 23.34 22.25
CA GLU A 165 13.40 23.03 23.54
C GLU A 165 14.37 22.90 24.72
N ASN A 166 15.64 22.53 24.45
CA ASN A 166 16.62 22.31 25.52
C ASN A 166 17.25 23.62 26.01
N CYS A 167 17.74 24.46 25.08
CA CYS A 167 18.46 25.69 25.42
C CYS A 167 17.65 26.97 25.16
N LYS A 168 16.42 26.85 24.65
CA LYS A 168 15.50 27.95 24.33
C LYS A 168 16.05 29.01 23.37
N THR A 169 17.13 28.68 22.66
CA THR A 169 17.69 29.59 21.66
C THR A 169 16.88 29.51 20.38
N VAL A 170 16.52 30.66 19.82
CA VAL A 170 15.87 30.76 18.52
C VAL A 170 16.91 30.63 17.41
N LEU A 171 16.84 29.53 16.66
CA LEU A 171 17.67 29.26 15.50
C LEU A 171 17.09 29.98 14.27
N LYS A 172 18.01 30.50 13.44
CA LYS A 172 17.74 31.08 12.12
C LYS A 172 18.56 30.31 11.06
N PRO A 173 18.06 30.20 9.83
CA PRO A 173 18.80 29.55 8.75
C PRO A 173 20.16 30.23 8.51
N LYS A 174 21.11 29.43 8.01
CA LYS A 174 22.42 29.91 7.58
C LYS A 174 22.27 30.73 6.30
N GLN A 175 23.25 31.59 6.04
CA GLN A 175 23.26 32.40 4.83
C GLN A 175 23.31 31.50 3.60
N GLY A 176 22.31 31.63 2.72
CA GLY A 176 22.14 30.81 1.51
C GLY A 176 21.11 29.68 1.63
N ASP A 177 20.62 29.38 2.83
CA ASP A 177 19.54 28.39 3.06
C ASP A 177 18.19 29.08 3.28
N CYS A 178 17.10 28.43 2.88
CA CYS A 178 15.75 29.01 2.96
C CYS A 178 14.99 28.77 4.27
N CYS A 179 15.35 27.73 5.04
CA CYS A 179 14.67 27.42 6.30
C CYS A 179 15.59 26.68 7.28
N VAL A 180 15.16 26.60 8.54
CA VAL A 180 15.94 25.92 9.62
C VAL A 180 16.24 24.46 9.30
N TYR A 181 15.33 23.78 8.60
CA TYR A 181 15.49 22.39 8.18
C TYR A 181 16.58 22.21 7.11
N CYS A 182 16.74 23.18 6.21
CA CYS A 182 17.82 23.15 5.22
C CYS A 182 19.20 23.31 5.86
N SER A 183 19.29 24.11 6.93
CA SER A 183 20.55 24.42 7.60
C SER A 183 20.97 23.41 8.68
N TYR A 184 19.99 22.86 9.41
CA TYR A 184 20.22 22.06 10.63
C TYR A 184 19.47 20.72 10.64
N GLY A 185 18.62 20.46 9.64
CA GLY A 185 17.87 19.21 9.52
C GLY A 185 18.62 18.14 8.73
N THR A 186 18.28 16.88 8.99
CA THR A 186 18.76 15.73 8.20
C THR A 186 18.15 15.67 6.80
N VAL A 187 16.90 16.13 6.66
CA VAL A 187 16.15 16.15 5.41
C VAL A 187 15.87 17.61 5.03
N LYS A 188 16.02 17.94 3.74
CA LYS A 188 15.81 19.29 3.19
C LYS A 188 14.32 19.66 3.13
N CYS A 189 13.99 20.92 2.87
CA CYS A 189 12.59 21.35 2.77
C CYS A 189 11.82 20.75 1.57
N PRO A 190 10.48 20.67 1.63
CA PRO A 190 9.63 20.18 0.54
C PRO A 190 9.95 20.75 -0.85
N PRO A 191 10.11 22.08 -1.05
CA PRO A 191 10.41 22.59 -2.39
C PRO A 191 11.77 22.09 -2.91
N ILE A 192 12.81 22.02 -2.08
CA ILE A 192 14.12 21.50 -2.50
C ILE A 192 14.06 19.99 -2.80
N GLN A 193 13.30 19.22 -2.01
CA GLN A 193 13.09 17.79 -2.28
C GLN A 193 12.31 17.56 -3.60
N ALA A 194 11.36 18.45 -3.91
CA ALA A 194 10.57 18.41 -5.13
C ALA A 194 11.33 18.94 -6.37
N GLY A 195 12.53 19.49 -6.20
CA GLY A 195 13.32 20.09 -7.29
C GLY A 195 12.92 21.53 -7.65
N ASP A 196 12.06 22.14 -6.85
CA ASP A 196 11.67 23.55 -6.97
C ASP A 196 12.72 24.46 -6.31
N LYS A 197 12.68 25.75 -6.66
CA LYS A 197 13.47 26.78 -5.97
C LYS A 197 13.00 26.90 -4.53
N CYS A 198 13.90 27.39 -3.66
CA CYS A 198 13.53 27.79 -2.31
C CYS A 198 12.23 28.64 -2.31
N CYS A 199 11.41 28.44 -1.28
CA CYS A 199 10.46 29.45 -0.85
C CYS A 199 11.18 30.82 -0.74
#